data_AF-A0A9P8RMC5-F1
#
_entry.id   AF-A0A9P8RMC5-F1
#
_cell.length_a   1.000
_cell.length_b   1.000
_cell.length_c   1.000
_cell.angle_alpha   90.00
_cell.angle_beta   90.00
_cell.angle_gamma   90.00
#
_symmetry.space_group_name_H-M   'P 1'
#
loop_
_entity.id
_entity.type
_entity.pdbx_description
1 polymer ?
#
loop_
_entity_poly.entity_id
_entity_poly.type
_entity_poly.pdbx_seq_one_letter_code
_entity_poly.pdbx_strand_id
1 'polypeptide(L)'
;MAVDSSQLSSPNDIFGCLPCEILLALLKLLPSLPSLWSLINASSVCSAQFDDCALEIIEAVMLASVPTTIQHIMRVTLRCQAPGLQHTTLEQARDVAKDIDINRRRARPLLISMPLNFNTFEVEAVQHTRLPRRLLSQAHNIHVLAHACTDHYIAASLAIRPHSLVKLGPHSPVYRDKFESAEGRPYQPRETGPSSWVEEHRVIKALWLIQYFFELQVACEESRLDWPAEDLKSLQCAGLSTFFTLQRFEQQQLLTVMEFLQVKTHGHKEAGSLWLQQYRLPTEAFENTFISPCAQLMFFDPNEDHYQQGQEFLDKSPTSITFQYMMARNPNMSPLPGLPFDPYRKFGFAIFDDQRMTDLGLAEANRRALAFFVKYHYSWFSILTQEERDLSRKN
;
A
#
# COMPACT_ATOMS: atom_id res chain seq x y z
N MET A 1 39.47 -41.56 -20.94
CA MET A 1 38.38 -41.98 -20.04
C MET A 1 37.47 -40.78 -19.86
N ALA A 2 36.41 -40.74 -20.67
CA ALA A 2 35.36 -39.73 -20.55
C ALA A 2 34.48 -40.12 -19.36
N VAL A 3 34.36 -39.22 -18.40
CA VAL A 3 33.40 -39.37 -17.30
C VAL A 3 32.12 -38.70 -17.75
N ASP A 4 31.10 -39.53 -17.90
CA ASP A 4 29.73 -39.19 -18.21
C ASP A 4 29.19 -38.24 -17.14
N SER A 5 28.88 -37.00 -17.52
CA SER A 5 28.37 -35.94 -16.65
C SER A 5 26.84 -35.93 -16.59
N SER A 6 26.21 -37.07 -16.86
CA SER A 6 24.78 -37.28 -16.66
C SER A 6 24.56 -38.05 -15.36
N GLN A 7 23.64 -37.56 -14.52
CA GLN A 7 23.17 -38.14 -13.25
C GLN A 7 23.93 -37.77 -11.96
N LEU A 8 23.71 -36.53 -11.51
CA LEU A 8 23.53 -36.27 -10.08
C LEU A 8 22.25 -35.42 -9.90
N SER A 9 21.11 -36.01 -10.21
CA SER A 9 19.84 -35.58 -9.62
C SER A 9 19.90 -35.89 -8.13
N SER A 10 19.78 -34.87 -7.28
CA SER A 10 19.68 -35.11 -5.84
C SER A 10 18.48 -36.05 -5.59
N PRO A 11 18.62 -37.11 -4.77
CA PRO A 11 17.53 -38.08 -4.55
C PRO A 11 16.28 -37.50 -3.87
N ASN A 12 16.25 -36.19 -3.57
CA ASN A 12 15.17 -35.50 -2.88
C ASN A 12 14.51 -34.36 -3.69
N ASP A 13 14.80 -34.21 -4.99
CA ASP A 13 14.10 -33.20 -5.79
C ASP A 13 12.72 -33.70 -6.23
N ILE A 14 11.74 -33.59 -5.33
CA ILE A 14 10.35 -34.00 -5.54
C ILE A 14 9.74 -33.32 -6.78
N PHE A 15 10.17 -32.09 -7.10
CA PHE A 15 9.67 -31.35 -8.25
C PHE A 15 10.22 -31.89 -9.58
N GLY A 16 11.47 -32.37 -9.59
CA GLY A 16 12.07 -32.99 -10.77
C GLY A 16 11.38 -34.28 -11.24
N CYS A 17 10.55 -34.90 -10.40
CA CYS A 17 9.77 -36.09 -10.75
C CYS A 17 8.36 -35.79 -11.28
N LEU A 18 7.92 -34.53 -11.25
CA LEU A 18 6.57 -34.14 -11.68
C LEU A 18 6.53 -33.79 -13.17
N PRO A 19 5.44 -34.14 -13.90
CA PRO A 19 5.23 -33.65 -15.25
C PRO A 19 5.13 -32.12 -15.31
N CYS A 20 5.56 -31.51 -16.41
CA CYS A 20 5.56 -30.05 -16.61
C CYS A 20 4.16 -29.44 -16.44
N GLU A 21 3.10 -30.14 -16.85
CA GLU A 21 1.71 -29.69 -16.71
C GLU A 21 1.29 -29.60 -15.24
N ILE A 22 1.76 -30.54 -14.41
CA ILE A 22 1.49 -30.55 -12.97
C ILE A 22 2.28 -29.44 -12.28
N LEU A 23 3.55 -29.25 -12.65
CA LEU A 23 4.37 -28.15 -12.14
C LEU A 23 3.75 -26.78 -12.49
N LEU A 24 3.30 -26.61 -13.73
CA LEU A 24 2.62 -25.40 -14.17
C LEU A 24 1.34 -25.14 -13.37
N ALA A 25 0.52 -26.18 -13.16
CA ALA A 25 -0.69 -26.08 -12.35
C ALA A 25 -0.37 -25.69 -10.88
N LEU A 26 0.67 -26.31 -10.29
CA LEU A 26 1.11 -25.97 -8.93
C LEU A 26 1.56 -24.52 -8.82
N LEU A 27 2.37 -24.03 -9.76
CA LEU A 27 2.84 -22.64 -9.76
C LEU A 27 1.68 -21.64 -9.86
N LYS A 28 0.65 -21.93 -10.67
CA LYS A 28 -0.56 -21.10 -10.81
C LYS A 28 -1.46 -21.09 -9.57
N LEU A 29 -1.39 -22.14 -8.75
CA LEU A 29 -2.21 -22.31 -7.54
C LEU A 29 -1.52 -21.80 -6.26
N LEU A 30 -0.32 -21.20 -6.38
CA LEU A 30 0.34 -20.62 -5.22
C LEU A 30 -0.47 -19.47 -4.62
N PRO A 31 -0.45 -19.34 -3.28
CA PRO A 31 -1.36 -18.43 -2.59
C PRO A 31 -1.00 -16.95 -2.78
N SER A 32 0.23 -16.62 -3.22
CA SER A 32 0.67 -15.24 -3.40
C SER A 32 1.94 -15.14 -4.26
N LEU A 33 2.21 -13.94 -4.79
CA LEU A 33 3.44 -13.64 -5.54
C LEU A 33 4.72 -13.82 -4.70
N PRO A 34 4.79 -13.44 -3.41
CA PRO A 34 5.94 -13.79 -2.55
C PRO A 34 6.17 -15.30 -2.39
N SER A 35 5.10 -16.10 -2.35
CA SER A 35 5.23 -17.57 -2.30
C SER A 35 5.80 -18.12 -3.61
N LEU A 36 5.33 -17.58 -4.74
CA LEU A 36 5.90 -17.88 -6.05
C LEU A 36 7.39 -17.51 -6.14
N TRP A 37 7.76 -16.29 -5.71
CA TRP A 37 9.16 -15.84 -5.63
C TRP A 37 10.02 -16.80 -4.81
N SER A 38 9.55 -17.19 -3.64
CA SER A 38 10.29 -18.08 -2.73
C SER A 38 10.50 -19.46 -3.37
N LEU A 39 9.47 -20.02 -4.00
CA LEU A 39 9.54 -21.34 -4.61
C LEU A 39 10.48 -21.38 -5.83
N ILE A 40 10.42 -20.39 -6.72
CA ILE A 40 11.28 -20.37 -7.92
C ILE A 40 12.77 -20.12 -7.58
N ASN A 41 13.06 -19.55 -6.41
CA ASN A 41 14.43 -19.40 -5.91
C ASN A 41 14.90 -20.62 -5.11
N ALA A 42 13.98 -21.41 -4.57
CA ALA A 42 14.30 -22.63 -3.84
C ALA A 42 14.46 -23.87 -4.74
N SER A 43 13.81 -23.90 -5.90
CA SER A 43 13.83 -25.03 -6.84
C SER A 43 14.20 -24.59 -8.26
N SER A 44 15.29 -25.15 -8.79
CA SER A 44 15.72 -24.91 -10.17
C SER A 44 14.72 -25.42 -11.20
N VAL A 45 14.00 -26.52 -10.90
CA VAL A 45 12.97 -27.10 -11.76
C VAL A 45 11.76 -26.15 -11.84
N CYS A 46 11.30 -25.63 -10.70
CA CYS A 46 10.24 -24.62 -10.67
C CYS A 46 10.69 -23.32 -11.35
N SER A 47 11.95 -22.93 -11.21
CA SER A 47 12.54 -21.77 -11.89
C SER A 47 12.49 -21.91 -13.40
N ALA A 48 12.88 -23.06 -13.94
CA ALA A 48 12.85 -23.33 -15.37
C ALA A 48 11.42 -23.33 -15.91
N GLN A 49 10.50 -24.05 -15.23
CA GLN A 49 9.08 -24.07 -15.60
C GLN A 49 8.45 -22.68 -15.53
N PHE A 50 8.87 -21.85 -14.58
CA PHE A 50 8.45 -20.46 -14.50
C PHE A 50 8.92 -19.68 -15.72
N ASP A 51 10.18 -19.77 -16.11
CA ASP A 51 10.72 -19.01 -17.24
C ASP A 51 9.99 -19.31 -18.57
N ASP A 52 9.49 -20.54 -18.75
CA ASP A 52 8.72 -20.94 -19.92
C ASP A 52 7.30 -20.35 -19.97
N CYS A 53 6.69 -20.06 -18.83
CA CYS A 53 5.28 -19.63 -18.73
C CYS A 53 5.08 -18.44 -17.76
N ALA A 54 6.09 -17.60 -17.60
CA ALA A 54 6.21 -16.67 -16.47
C ALA A 54 5.01 -15.72 -16.34
N LEU A 55 4.58 -15.10 -17.45
CA LEU A 55 3.44 -14.20 -17.43
C LEU A 55 2.13 -14.90 -17.10
N GLU A 56 1.90 -16.09 -17.65
CA GLU A 56 0.67 -16.83 -17.41
C GLU A 56 0.57 -17.22 -15.93
N ILE A 57 1.70 -17.62 -15.34
CA ILE A 57 1.80 -17.96 -13.91
C ILE A 57 1.58 -16.71 -13.05
N ILE A 58 2.28 -15.61 -13.33
CA ILE A 58 2.11 -14.36 -12.57
C ILE A 58 0.67 -13.87 -12.65
N GLU A 59 0.07 -13.85 -13.84
CA GLU A 59 -1.30 -13.38 -14.04
C GLU A 59 -2.28 -14.25 -13.25
N ALA A 60 -2.13 -15.58 -13.28
CA ALA A 60 -2.97 -16.49 -12.51
C ALA A 60 -2.87 -16.25 -10.99
N VAL A 61 -1.65 -16.16 -10.45
CA VAL A 61 -1.42 -15.92 -9.01
C VAL A 61 -1.91 -14.53 -8.61
N MET A 62 -1.65 -13.52 -9.43
CA MET A 62 -2.09 -12.14 -9.21
C MET A 62 -3.62 -12.03 -9.21
N LEU A 63 -4.32 -12.69 -10.15
CA LEU A 63 -5.78 -12.70 -10.20
C LEU A 63 -6.39 -13.34 -8.95
N ALA A 64 -5.75 -14.36 -8.39
CA ALA A 64 -6.23 -15.08 -7.21
C ALA A 64 -5.95 -14.36 -5.88
N SER A 65 -4.86 -13.60 -5.79
CA SER A 65 -4.34 -13.10 -4.50
C SER A 65 -4.30 -11.57 -4.36
N VAL A 66 -4.37 -10.81 -5.45
CA VAL A 66 -4.14 -9.36 -5.44
C VAL A 66 -5.45 -8.60 -5.76
N PRO A 67 -5.82 -7.55 -5.01
CA PRO A 67 -6.98 -6.71 -5.32
C PRO A 67 -6.89 -6.03 -6.69
N THR A 68 -8.02 -5.91 -7.40
CA THR A 68 -8.11 -5.40 -8.78
C THR A 68 -7.35 -4.09 -9.01
N THR A 69 -7.49 -3.11 -8.12
CA THR A 69 -6.80 -1.82 -8.21
C THR A 69 -5.27 -2.00 -8.16
N ILE A 70 -4.76 -2.87 -7.29
CA ILE A 70 -3.32 -3.17 -7.20
C ILE A 70 -2.86 -3.95 -8.43
N GLN A 71 -3.65 -4.94 -8.91
CA GLN A 71 -3.33 -5.65 -10.15
C GLN A 71 -3.13 -4.67 -11.31
N HIS A 72 -3.98 -3.66 -11.42
CA HIS A 72 -3.89 -2.64 -12.46
C HIS A 72 -2.58 -1.85 -12.37
N ILE A 73 -2.20 -1.42 -11.16
CA ILE A 73 -0.94 -0.71 -10.91
C ILE A 73 0.26 -1.62 -11.26
N MET A 74 0.21 -2.90 -10.92
CA MET A 74 1.25 -3.87 -11.28
C MET A 74 1.39 -4.04 -12.80
N ARG A 75 0.26 -4.16 -13.51
CA ARG A 75 0.25 -4.30 -14.97
C ARG A 75 0.83 -3.06 -15.67
N VAL A 76 0.50 -1.84 -15.22
CA VAL A 76 1.12 -0.62 -15.81
C VAL A 76 2.59 -0.53 -15.49
N THR A 77 3.00 -0.96 -14.30
CA THR A 77 4.41 -0.94 -13.89
C THR A 77 5.22 -1.83 -14.82
N LEU A 78 4.74 -3.05 -15.11
CA LEU A 78 5.39 -3.94 -16.06
C LEU A 78 5.43 -3.34 -17.48
N ARG A 79 4.34 -2.72 -17.94
CA ARG A 79 4.30 -2.10 -19.27
C ARG A 79 5.26 -0.91 -19.40
N CYS A 80 5.46 -0.12 -18.34
CA CYS A 80 6.46 0.96 -18.34
C CYS A 80 7.91 0.45 -18.36
N GLN A 81 8.14 -0.77 -17.87
CA GLN A 81 9.46 -1.41 -17.92
C GLN A 81 9.77 -1.99 -19.31
N ALA A 82 8.76 -2.25 -20.13
CA ALA A 82 8.92 -2.90 -21.41
C ALA A 82 8.92 -1.87 -22.57
N PRO A 83 9.97 -1.85 -23.42
CA PRO A 83 10.00 -1.02 -24.62
C PRO A 83 8.85 -1.38 -25.57
N GLY A 84 8.22 -0.38 -26.20
CA GLY A 84 7.16 -0.59 -27.22
C GLY A 84 5.77 -0.99 -26.70
N LEU A 85 5.61 -1.17 -25.38
CA LEU A 85 4.34 -1.54 -24.72
C LEU A 85 3.58 -0.33 -24.14
N GLN A 86 4.01 0.88 -24.50
CA GLN A 86 3.60 2.13 -23.88
C GLN A 86 2.51 2.81 -24.70
N HIS A 87 1.27 2.72 -24.23
CA HIS A 87 0.13 3.43 -24.81
C HIS A 87 -0.67 4.20 -23.75
N THR A 88 -0.01 4.63 -22.68
CA THR A 88 -0.63 5.45 -21.63
C THR A 88 -0.38 6.92 -21.91
N THR A 89 -1.38 7.80 -21.79
CA THR A 89 -1.16 9.26 -21.76
C THR A 89 -0.77 9.72 -20.35
N LEU A 90 -0.29 10.96 -20.20
CA LEU A 90 -0.04 11.55 -18.88
C LEU A 90 -1.29 11.51 -17.99
N GLU A 91 -2.46 11.84 -18.53
CA GLU A 91 -3.74 11.80 -17.80
C GLU A 91 -4.05 10.38 -17.30
N GLN A 92 -3.90 9.36 -18.16
CA GLN A 92 -4.11 7.97 -17.78
C GLN A 92 -3.10 7.49 -16.72
N ALA A 93 -1.84 7.94 -16.80
CA ALA A 93 -0.82 7.63 -15.80
C ALA A 93 -1.16 8.24 -14.43
N ARG A 94 -1.69 9.48 -14.40
CA ARG A 94 -2.14 10.13 -13.15
C ARG A 94 -3.37 9.45 -12.55
N ASP A 95 -4.22 8.90 -13.39
CA ASP A 95 -5.51 8.32 -13.02
C ASP A 95 -5.46 6.81 -12.77
N VAL A 96 -4.28 6.19 -12.76
CA VAL A 96 -4.09 4.73 -12.54
C VAL A 96 -4.76 4.22 -11.26
N ALA A 97 -4.82 5.06 -10.21
CA ALA A 97 -5.41 4.70 -8.93
C ALA A 97 -6.88 5.11 -8.81
N LYS A 98 -7.43 5.87 -9.78
CA LYS A 98 -8.85 6.20 -9.76
C LYS A 98 -9.63 4.91 -9.91
N ASP A 99 -10.50 4.69 -8.93
CA ASP A 99 -11.48 3.62 -8.85
C ASP A 99 -11.89 3.15 -10.25
N ILE A 100 -11.49 1.92 -10.61
CA ILE A 100 -12.04 1.21 -11.77
C ILE A 100 -13.47 0.87 -11.34
N ASP A 101 -14.33 1.89 -11.37
CA ASP A 101 -15.69 1.81 -10.87
C ASP A 101 -16.40 0.68 -11.62
N ILE A 102 -16.57 -0.44 -10.92
CA ILE A 102 -17.34 -1.62 -11.32
C ILE A 102 -18.77 -1.20 -11.72
N ASN A 103 -19.23 0.00 -11.34
CA ASN A 103 -20.55 0.55 -11.70
C ASN A 103 -20.56 1.52 -12.89
N ARG A 104 -19.41 1.96 -13.43
CA ARG A 104 -19.41 2.76 -14.67
C ARG A 104 -19.60 1.83 -15.87
N ARG A 105 -20.87 1.60 -16.23
CA ARG A 105 -21.37 0.94 -17.46
C ARG A 105 -20.87 1.54 -18.80
N ARG A 106 -19.82 2.36 -18.82
CA ARG A 106 -19.31 3.08 -20.00
C ARG A 106 -17.78 3.19 -20.12
N ALA A 107 -16.99 2.58 -19.23
CA ALA A 107 -15.55 2.56 -19.45
C ALA A 107 -15.23 1.58 -20.59
N ARG A 108 -14.68 2.08 -21.71
CA ARG A 108 -13.96 1.22 -22.66
C ARG A 108 -12.91 0.44 -21.86
N PRO A 109 -12.69 -0.86 -22.14
CA PRO A 109 -11.56 -1.57 -21.55
C PRO A 109 -10.30 -0.80 -21.95
N LEU A 110 -9.68 -0.11 -21.00
CA LEU A 110 -8.40 0.52 -21.26
C LEU A 110 -7.43 -0.62 -21.57
N LEU A 111 -6.53 -0.48 -22.55
CA LEU A 111 -5.45 -1.46 -22.77
C LEU A 111 -4.71 -1.79 -21.46
N ILE A 112 -4.74 -0.84 -20.54
CA ILE A 112 -4.21 -0.89 -19.20
C ILE A 112 -4.87 -1.98 -18.31
N SER A 113 -6.16 -2.28 -18.48
CA SER A 113 -6.86 -3.35 -17.76
C SER A 113 -6.72 -4.73 -18.41
N MET A 114 -6.06 -4.84 -19.57
CA MET A 114 -5.87 -6.12 -20.25
C MET A 114 -4.91 -7.01 -19.45
N PRO A 115 -5.10 -8.35 -19.43
CA PRO A 115 -4.17 -9.29 -18.82
C PRO A 115 -2.75 -9.14 -19.37
N LEU A 116 -1.77 -9.57 -18.58
CA LEU A 116 -0.39 -9.67 -19.06
C LEU A 116 -0.30 -10.73 -20.17
N ASN A 117 -0.29 -10.29 -21.43
CA ASN A 117 -0.03 -11.16 -22.57
C ASN A 117 0.99 -10.49 -23.50
N PHE A 118 2.17 -11.11 -23.64
CA PHE A 118 3.20 -10.65 -24.59
C PHE A 118 2.97 -11.18 -26.02
N ASN A 119 2.04 -12.13 -26.25
CA ASN A 119 1.81 -12.71 -27.58
C ASN A 119 1.30 -11.70 -28.62
N THR A 120 0.92 -10.50 -28.19
CA THR A 120 0.53 -9.38 -29.05
C THR A 120 1.68 -8.43 -29.39
N PHE A 121 2.91 -8.66 -28.90
CA PHE A 121 4.00 -7.69 -28.99
C PHE A 121 5.35 -8.34 -29.34
N GLU A 122 6.12 -7.68 -30.21
CA GLU A 122 7.50 -8.05 -30.56
C GLU A 122 8.45 -7.65 -29.41
N VAL A 123 8.45 -8.42 -28.32
CA VAL A 123 9.42 -8.28 -27.24
C VAL A 123 10.60 -9.24 -27.51
N GLU A 124 11.84 -8.81 -27.28
CA GLU A 124 13.01 -9.68 -27.46
C GLU A 124 12.98 -10.85 -26.46
N ALA A 125 13.39 -12.05 -26.90
CA ALA A 125 13.42 -13.29 -26.10
C ALA A 125 14.05 -13.12 -24.69
N VAL A 126 15.08 -12.27 -24.55
CA VAL A 126 15.78 -12.02 -23.27
C VAL A 126 14.93 -11.19 -22.30
N GLN A 127 14.06 -10.32 -22.82
CA GLN A 127 13.16 -9.51 -22.01
C GLN A 127 11.96 -10.32 -21.50
N HIS A 128 11.56 -11.37 -22.24
CA HIS A 128 10.51 -12.31 -21.82
C HIS A 128 10.82 -13.02 -20.49
N THR A 129 12.10 -13.25 -20.17
CA THR A 129 12.49 -13.89 -18.89
C THR A 129 12.82 -12.87 -17.80
N ARG A 130 13.47 -11.75 -18.15
CA ARG A 130 13.94 -10.77 -17.17
C ARG A 130 12.83 -9.93 -16.55
N LEU A 131 11.87 -9.48 -17.35
CA LEU A 131 10.80 -8.59 -16.87
C LEU A 131 9.87 -9.29 -15.85
N PRO A 132 9.40 -10.53 -16.09
CA PRO A 132 8.59 -11.25 -15.10
C PRO A 132 9.33 -11.51 -13.79
N ARG A 133 10.62 -11.88 -13.86
CA ARG A 133 11.45 -12.08 -12.65
C ARG A 133 11.64 -10.77 -11.88
N ARG A 134 11.86 -9.66 -12.57
CA ARG A 134 11.95 -8.33 -11.95
C ARG A 134 10.64 -7.95 -11.26
N LEU A 135 9.50 -8.12 -11.92
CA LEU A 135 8.18 -7.84 -11.33
C LEU A 135 7.93 -8.68 -10.09
N LEU A 136 8.28 -9.96 -10.14
CA LEU A 136 8.10 -10.88 -9.01
C LEU A 136 9.02 -10.53 -7.84
N SER A 137 10.27 -10.14 -8.12
CA SER A 137 11.20 -9.60 -7.12
C SER A 137 10.67 -8.31 -6.49
N GLN A 138 10.13 -7.39 -7.29
CA GLN A 138 9.50 -6.16 -6.82
C GLN A 138 8.28 -6.44 -5.93
N ALA A 139 7.41 -7.36 -6.36
CA ALA A 139 6.26 -7.78 -5.56
C ALA A 139 6.69 -8.33 -4.19
N HIS A 140 7.69 -9.20 -4.17
CA HIS A 140 8.25 -9.73 -2.93
C HIS A 140 8.81 -8.62 -2.03
N ASN A 141 9.63 -7.71 -2.58
CA ASN A 141 10.20 -6.59 -1.82
C ASN A 141 9.12 -5.64 -1.29
N ILE A 142 8.07 -5.37 -2.08
CA ILE A 142 6.95 -4.53 -1.66
C ILE A 142 6.18 -5.16 -0.50
N HIS A 143 5.92 -6.48 -0.52
CA HIS A 143 5.29 -7.16 0.62
C HIS A 143 6.15 -7.08 1.89
N VAL A 144 7.45 -7.31 1.73
CA VAL A 144 8.44 -7.17 2.81
C VAL A 144 8.43 -5.76 3.42
N LEU A 145 8.46 -4.73 2.58
CA LEU A 145 8.36 -3.33 3.01
C LEU A 145 7.02 -3.01 3.65
N ALA A 146 5.92 -3.62 3.16
CA ALA A 146 4.60 -3.40 3.71
C ALA A 146 4.51 -3.87 5.16
N HIS A 147 5.03 -5.07 5.46
CA HIS A 147 5.13 -5.56 6.83
C HIS A 147 6.00 -4.66 7.72
N ALA A 148 7.18 -4.27 7.24
CA ALA A 148 8.05 -3.39 8.01
C ALA A 148 7.39 -2.02 8.31
N CYS A 149 6.60 -1.50 7.36
CA CYS A 149 5.83 -0.26 7.50
C CYS A 149 4.68 -0.41 8.50
N THR A 150 3.90 -1.49 8.40
CA THR A 150 2.80 -1.72 9.34
C THR A 150 3.33 -1.95 10.75
N ASP A 151 4.36 -2.76 10.93
CA ASP A 151 5.00 -3.00 12.24
C ASP A 151 5.53 -1.71 12.86
N HIS A 152 6.18 -0.86 12.06
CA HIS A 152 6.65 0.46 12.51
C HIS A 152 5.50 1.30 13.07
N TYR A 153 4.40 1.41 12.34
CA TYR A 153 3.26 2.22 12.78
C TYR A 153 2.45 1.56 13.90
N ILE A 154 2.36 0.23 13.95
CA ILE A 154 1.75 -0.48 15.09
C ILE A 154 2.53 -0.12 16.36
N ALA A 155 3.86 -0.22 16.34
CA ALA A 155 4.70 0.17 17.48
C ALA A 155 4.52 1.65 17.85
N ALA A 156 4.51 2.55 16.86
CA ALA A 156 4.28 3.98 17.07
C ALA A 156 2.91 4.26 17.70
N SER A 157 1.88 3.51 17.30
CA SER A 157 0.51 3.69 17.80
C SER A 157 0.32 3.26 19.26
N LEU A 158 1.06 2.24 19.71
CA LEU A 158 1.05 1.77 21.10
C LEU A 158 1.80 2.73 22.05
N ALA A 159 2.69 3.57 21.52
CA ALA A 159 3.37 4.60 22.30
C ALA A 159 2.45 5.77 22.69
N ILE A 160 1.26 5.88 22.09
CA ILE A 160 0.32 6.97 22.34
C ILE A 160 -0.24 6.88 23.77
N ARG A 161 -0.59 8.03 24.35
CA ARG A 161 -1.22 8.17 25.67
C ARG A 161 -2.53 8.96 25.56
N PRO A 162 -3.57 8.39 24.94
CA PRO A 162 -4.84 9.07 24.76
C PRO A 162 -5.57 9.23 26.10
N HIS A 163 -6.40 10.25 26.21
CA HIS A 163 -7.28 10.47 27.35
C HIS A 163 -8.74 10.35 26.92
N SER A 164 -9.54 9.62 27.70
CA SER A 164 -10.99 9.59 27.54
C SER A 164 -11.63 10.76 28.27
N LEU A 165 -12.60 11.42 27.63
CA LEU A 165 -13.36 12.49 28.25
C LEU A 165 -14.19 11.97 29.43
N VAL A 166 -14.03 12.58 30.61
CA VAL A 166 -14.90 12.38 31.78
C VAL A 166 -15.93 13.49 31.84
N LYS A 167 -15.46 14.75 31.77
CA LYS A 167 -16.32 15.92 31.84
C LYS A 167 -15.78 17.02 30.94
N LEU A 168 -16.63 17.57 30.09
CA LEU A 168 -16.29 18.71 29.26
C LEU A 168 -16.14 19.97 30.12
N GLY A 169 -15.21 20.85 29.75
CA GLY A 169 -15.01 22.13 30.40
C GLY A 169 -16.27 23.01 30.38
N PRO A 170 -16.31 24.07 31.21
CA PRO A 170 -17.44 24.98 31.30
C PRO A 170 -17.75 25.64 29.95
N HIS A 171 -18.93 26.26 29.86
CA HIS A 171 -19.32 26.96 28.63
C HIS A 171 -18.35 28.11 28.32
N SER A 172 -17.63 27.98 27.20
CA SER A 172 -16.84 29.05 26.59
C SER A 172 -17.40 29.40 25.20
N PRO A 173 -17.36 30.68 24.78
CA PRO A 173 -17.63 31.07 23.40
C PRO A 173 -16.64 30.45 22.41
N VAL A 174 -15.42 30.10 22.86
CA VAL A 174 -14.43 29.38 22.06
C VAL A 174 -14.55 27.89 22.38
N TYR A 175 -14.97 27.09 21.41
CA TYR A 175 -15.24 25.66 21.62
C TYR A 175 -14.01 24.88 22.10
N ARG A 176 -12.80 25.27 21.66
CA ARG A 176 -11.53 24.69 22.10
C ARG A 176 -11.30 24.81 23.61
N ASP A 177 -11.62 25.95 24.22
CA ASP A 177 -11.36 26.17 25.66
C ASP A 177 -12.06 25.12 26.52
N LYS A 178 -13.20 24.60 26.03
CA LYS A 178 -13.94 23.51 26.66
C LYS A 178 -13.13 22.21 26.72
N PHE A 179 -12.22 21.99 25.77
CA PHE A 179 -11.33 20.82 25.71
C PHE A 179 -10.04 21.06 26.48
N GLU A 180 -9.50 22.28 26.47
CA GLU A 180 -8.33 22.64 27.29
C GLU A 180 -8.62 22.55 28.79
N SER A 181 -9.84 22.89 29.20
CA SER A 181 -10.32 22.80 30.58
C SER A 181 -11.11 21.53 30.91
N ALA A 182 -11.18 20.56 29.99
CA ALA A 182 -11.90 19.31 30.20
C ALA A 182 -11.15 18.36 31.14
N GLU A 183 -11.92 17.63 31.94
CA GLU A 183 -11.44 16.53 32.76
C GLU A 183 -11.34 15.26 31.92
N GLY A 184 -10.13 14.75 31.77
CA GLY A 184 -9.83 13.51 31.08
C GLY A 184 -9.31 12.45 32.04
N ARG A 185 -9.56 11.19 31.71
CA ARG A 185 -8.89 10.04 32.35
C ARG A 185 -7.93 9.38 31.35
N PRO A 186 -6.71 8.99 31.76
CA PRO A 186 -5.83 8.22 30.89
C PRO A 186 -6.55 6.98 30.35
N TYR A 187 -6.40 6.73 29.04
CA TYR A 187 -6.82 5.50 28.39
C TYR A 187 -5.57 4.70 28.05
N GLN A 188 -5.57 3.42 28.38
CA GLN A 188 -4.50 2.51 28.01
C GLN A 188 -4.85 1.84 26.69
N PRO A 189 -4.10 2.12 25.60
CA PRO A 189 -4.29 1.42 24.33
C PRO A 189 -4.22 -0.09 24.50
N ARG A 190 -5.13 -0.80 23.83
CA ARG A 190 -5.13 -2.25 23.75
C ARG A 190 -4.28 -2.70 22.57
N GLU A 191 -3.58 -3.81 22.75
CA GLU A 191 -2.86 -4.44 21.65
C GLU A 191 -3.86 -5.19 20.76
N THR A 192 -4.10 -4.65 19.56
CA THR A 192 -4.98 -5.28 18.55
C THR A 192 -4.36 -6.56 17.97
N GLY A 193 -3.03 -6.67 18.00
CA GLY A 193 -2.27 -7.73 17.33
C GLY A 193 -1.69 -7.27 15.98
N PRO A 194 -1.36 -8.22 15.08
CA PRO A 194 -0.71 -7.94 13.80
C PRO A 194 -1.58 -7.06 12.89
N SER A 195 -1.00 -6.56 11.79
CA SER A 195 -1.76 -5.82 10.79
C SER A 195 -2.89 -6.66 10.21
N SER A 196 -4.07 -6.06 10.05
CA SER A 196 -5.14 -6.70 9.29
C SER A 196 -4.85 -6.65 7.80
N TRP A 197 -5.56 -7.47 7.03
CA TRP A 197 -5.40 -7.58 5.58
C TRP A 197 -5.53 -6.22 4.89
N VAL A 198 -6.51 -5.40 5.28
CA VAL A 198 -6.76 -4.09 4.65
C VAL A 198 -5.65 -3.09 4.98
N GLU A 199 -5.10 -3.15 6.19
CA GLU A 199 -3.99 -2.28 6.62
C GLU A 199 -2.73 -2.56 5.79
N GLU A 200 -2.39 -3.83 5.62
CA GLU A 200 -1.26 -4.26 4.78
C GLU A 200 -1.48 -3.85 3.31
N HIS A 201 -2.68 -4.09 2.77
CA HIS A 201 -2.96 -3.81 1.35
C HIS A 201 -3.02 -2.32 1.02
N ARG A 202 -3.39 -1.45 1.97
CA ARG A 202 -3.26 0.01 1.80
C ARG A 202 -1.80 0.42 1.64
N VAL A 203 -0.90 -0.20 2.40
CA VAL A 203 0.54 0.03 2.28
C VAL A 203 1.08 -0.53 0.97
N ILE A 204 0.71 -1.76 0.59
CA ILE A 204 1.09 -2.38 -0.69
C ILE A 204 0.65 -1.51 -1.87
N LYS A 205 -0.59 -1.01 -1.87
CA LYS A 205 -1.12 -0.12 -2.92
C LYS A 205 -0.26 1.14 -3.03
N ALA A 206 0.03 1.80 -1.91
CA ALA A 206 0.88 2.99 -1.89
C ALA A 206 2.30 2.69 -2.40
N LEU A 207 2.92 1.59 -1.99
CA LEU A 207 4.25 1.18 -2.46
C LEU A 207 4.27 0.89 -3.97
N TRP A 208 3.23 0.26 -4.52
CA TRP A 208 3.11 0.06 -5.97
C TRP A 208 2.92 1.36 -6.73
N LEU A 209 2.21 2.36 -6.18
CA LEU A 209 2.14 3.69 -6.79
C LEU A 209 3.51 4.38 -6.83
N ILE A 210 4.28 4.26 -5.75
CA ILE A 210 5.65 4.76 -5.70
C ILE A 210 6.52 4.06 -6.75
N GLN A 211 6.46 2.73 -6.81
CA GLN A 211 7.20 1.95 -7.80
C GLN A 211 6.80 2.30 -9.23
N TYR A 212 5.51 2.50 -9.50
CA TYR A 212 5.02 2.92 -10.81
C TYR A 212 5.54 4.30 -11.21
N PHE A 213 5.46 5.29 -10.30
CA PHE A 213 6.02 6.61 -10.53
C PHE A 213 7.52 6.56 -10.86
N PHE A 214 8.27 5.69 -10.16
CA PHE A 214 9.68 5.47 -10.44
C PHE A 214 9.94 4.88 -11.81
N GLU A 215 9.18 3.89 -12.25
CA GLU A 215 9.33 3.35 -13.61
C GLU A 215 8.96 4.40 -14.68
N LEU A 216 8.03 5.31 -14.40
CA LEU A 216 7.72 6.43 -15.29
C LEU A 216 8.90 7.42 -15.39
N GLN A 217 9.52 7.78 -14.26
CA GLN A 217 10.69 8.67 -14.27
C GLN A 217 11.86 8.05 -15.04
N VAL A 218 12.16 6.77 -14.78
CA VAL A 218 13.21 6.04 -15.51
C VAL A 218 12.88 5.94 -17.01
N ALA A 219 11.62 5.67 -17.36
CA ALA A 219 11.19 5.66 -18.76
C ALA A 219 11.30 7.03 -19.43
N CYS A 220 11.06 8.12 -18.69
CA CYS A 220 11.26 9.48 -19.17
C CYS A 220 12.73 9.78 -19.43
N GLU A 221 13.63 9.42 -18.51
CA GLU A 221 15.06 9.65 -18.63
C GLU A 221 15.68 8.87 -19.79
N GLU A 222 15.24 7.63 -19.97
CA GLU A 222 15.69 6.78 -21.08
C GLU A 222 14.96 7.06 -22.41
N SER A 223 14.13 8.12 -22.47
CA SER A 223 13.36 8.50 -23.67
C SER A 223 12.50 7.37 -24.23
N ARG A 224 11.95 6.51 -23.36
CA ARG A 224 11.07 5.40 -23.73
C ARG A 224 9.60 5.81 -23.85
N LEU A 225 9.22 6.95 -23.25
CA LEU A 225 7.86 7.48 -23.27
C LEU A 225 7.60 8.25 -24.57
N ASP A 226 6.62 7.81 -25.37
CA ASP A 226 6.15 8.50 -26.59
C ASP A 226 5.24 9.71 -26.30
N TRP A 227 5.48 10.41 -25.19
CA TRP A 227 4.64 11.52 -24.74
C TRP A 227 5.06 12.84 -25.39
N PRO A 228 4.12 13.81 -25.54
CA PRO A 228 4.47 15.17 -25.91
C PRO A 228 5.52 15.77 -24.97
N ALA A 229 6.40 16.64 -25.49
CA ALA A 229 7.46 17.28 -24.69
C ALA A 229 6.92 18.05 -23.47
N GLU A 230 5.72 18.62 -23.57
CA GLU A 230 5.04 19.29 -22.46
C GLU A 230 4.67 18.31 -21.33
N ASP A 231 4.20 17.11 -21.70
CA ASP A 231 3.84 16.06 -20.75
C ASP A 231 5.09 15.45 -20.08
N LEU A 232 6.17 15.25 -20.84
CA LEU A 232 7.47 14.82 -20.31
C LEU A 232 8.01 15.83 -19.29
N LYS A 233 7.96 17.12 -19.63
CA LYS A 233 8.35 18.20 -18.70
C LYS A 233 7.44 18.22 -17.46
N SER A 234 6.14 17.98 -17.64
CA SER A 234 5.19 17.89 -16.52
C SER A 234 5.54 16.74 -15.57
N LEU A 235 5.92 15.57 -16.10
CA LEU A 235 6.37 14.41 -15.31
C LEU A 235 7.68 14.71 -14.57
N GLN A 236 8.67 15.31 -15.23
CA GLN A 236 9.95 15.67 -14.62
C GLN A 236 9.81 16.70 -13.49
N CYS A 237 8.89 17.65 -13.63
CA CYS A 237 8.62 18.65 -12.59
C CYS A 237 7.65 18.15 -11.51
N ALA A 238 7.02 16.99 -11.68
CA ALA A 238 6.03 16.50 -10.72
C ALA A 238 6.69 15.90 -9.48
N GLY A 239 6.20 16.31 -8.30
CA GLY A 239 6.48 15.57 -7.07
C GLY A 239 5.58 14.33 -6.97
N LEU A 240 6.13 13.24 -6.44
CA LEU A 240 5.42 11.97 -6.18
C LEU A 240 4.08 12.18 -5.45
N SER A 241 4.04 13.05 -4.45
CA SER A 241 2.85 13.36 -3.63
C SER A 241 1.76 14.14 -4.37
N THR A 242 2.07 14.71 -5.53
CA THR A 242 1.18 15.56 -6.34
C THR A 242 0.91 14.99 -7.73
N PHE A 243 1.62 13.93 -8.13
CA PHE A 243 1.51 13.37 -9.46
C PHE A 243 0.17 12.69 -9.70
N PHE A 244 -0.24 11.81 -8.78
CA PHE A 244 -1.44 11.01 -8.92
C PHE A 244 -2.71 11.80 -8.58
N THR A 245 -3.79 11.52 -9.31
CA THR A 245 -5.12 12.05 -8.99
C THR A 245 -5.80 11.18 -7.95
N LEU A 246 -5.42 11.35 -6.68
CA LEU A 246 -5.89 10.55 -5.55
C LEU A 246 -7.05 11.20 -4.79
N GLN A 247 -7.91 10.38 -4.21
CA GLN A 247 -8.81 10.84 -3.15
C GLN A 247 -8.00 11.25 -1.92
N ARG A 248 -8.58 12.11 -1.06
CA ARG A 248 -7.88 12.65 0.11
C ARG A 248 -7.32 11.55 1.02
N PHE A 249 -8.06 10.47 1.25
CA PHE A 249 -7.58 9.38 2.12
C PHE A 249 -6.43 8.60 1.49
N GLU A 250 -6.48 8.34 0.18
CA GLU A 250 -5.41 7.66 -0.56
C GLU A 250 -4.14 8.50 -0.55
N GLN A 251 -4.28 9.82 -0.67
CA GLN A 251 -3.15 10.73 -0.53
C GLN A 251 -2.52 10.64 0.87
N GLN A 252 -3.33 10.56 1.93
CA GLN A 252 -2.79 10.38 3.29
C GLN A 252 -2.12 9.02 3.46
N GLN A 253 -2.63 7.95 2.85
CA GLN A 253 -1.99 6.64 2.84
C GLN A 253 -0.63 6.69 2.13
N LEU A 254 -0.57 7.29 0.94
CA LEU A 254 0.68 7.48 0.18
C LEU A 254 1.71 8.26 1.01
N LEU A 255 1.31 9.41 1.58
CA LEU A 255 2.19 10.22 2.40
C LEU A 255 2.68 9.48 3.65
N THR A 256 1.85 8.64 4.26
CA THR A 256 2.24 7.83 5.43
C THR A 256 3.34 6.84 5.05
N VAL A 257 3.19 6.14 3.92
CA VAL A 257 4.22 5.23 3.43
C VAL A 257 5.50 5.97 3.05
N MET A 258 5.39 7.16 2.45
CA MET A 258 6.55 7.99 2.12
C MET A 258 7.32 8.41 3.38
N GLU A 259 6.64 8.80 4.47
CA GLU A 259 7.28 9.14 5.75
C GLU A 259 8.02 7.94 6.34
N PHE A 260 7.42 6.74 6.29
CA PHE A 260 8.10 5.51 6.71
C PHE A 260 9.38 5.26 5.91
N LEU A 261 9.32 5.35 4.57
CA LEU A 261 10.48 5.15 3.70
C LEU A 261 11.57 6.19 3.98
N GLN A 262 11.20 7.43 4.27
CA GLN A 262 12.14 8.45 4.73
C GLN A 262 12.79 8.04 6.05
N VAL A 263 12.04 7.71 7.09
CA VAL A 263 12.60 7.30 8.39
C VAL A 263 13.57 6.12 8.24
N LYS A 264 13.19 5.10 7.47
CA LYS A 264 14.02 3.92 7.19
C LYS A 264 15.33 4.28 6.50
N THR A 265 15.30 5.23 5.56
CA THR A 265 16.50 5.64 4.81
C THR A 265 17.37 6.63 5.58
N HIS A 266 16.82 7.41 6.52
CA HIS A 266 17.59 8.33 7.38
C HIS A 266 18.43 7.64 8.46
N GLY A 267 18.16 6.36 8.77
CA GLY A 267 19.03 5.54 9.64
C GLY A 267 20.46 5.41 9.12
N HIS A 268 20.67 5.63 7.81
CA HIS A 268 21.97 5.78 7.18
C HIS A 268 22.18 7.27 6.86
N LYS A 269 23.10 7.94 7.56
CA LYS A 269 23.31 9.40 7.61
C LYS A 269 23.48 10.13 6.25
N GLU A 270 23.53 9.42 5.13
CA GLU A 270 23.65 9.96 3.76
C GLU A 270 22.46 9.60 2.84
N ALA A 271 21.52 8.75 3.26
CA ALA A 271 20.55 8.11 2.35
C ALA A 271 19.13 8.72 2.36
N GLY A 272 18.87 9.77 3.15
CA GLY A 272 17.52 10.33 3.42
C GLY A 272 16.73 10.87 2.21
N SER A 273 17.31 10.88 1.01
CA SER A 273 16.60 11.15 -0.25
C SER A 273 17.10 10.31 -1.42
N LEU A 274 17.97 9.32 -1.15
CA LEU A 274 18.66 8.56 -2.20
C LEU A 274 17.69 7.68 -2.99
N TRP A 275 16.67 7.12 -2.33
CA TRP A 275 15.65 6.29 -2.95
C TRP A 275 14.77 7.09 -3.95
N LEU A 276 14.53 8.37 -3.66
CA LEU A 276 13.87 9.30 -4.59
C LEU A 276 14.78 9.69 -5.76
N GLN A 277 16.08 9.85 -5.52
CA GLN A 277 17.06 10.19 -6.56
C GLN A 277 17.37 9.01 -7.48
N GLN A 278 17.34 7.78 -6.95
CA GLN A 278 17.64 6.56 -7.70
C GLN A 278 16.39 5.92 -8.32
N TYR A 279 15.20 6.47 -8.05
CA TYR A 279 13.92 5.90 -8.45
C TYR A 279 13.82 4.40 -8.14
N ARG A 280 14.21 4.02 -6.90
CA ARG A 280 14.18 2.63 -6.43
C ARG A 280 13.71 2.56 -5.00
N LEU A 281 12.80 1.64 -4.73
CA LEU A 281 12.44 1.31 -3.37
C LEU A 281 13.63 0.68 -2.64
N PRO A 282 13.81 0.96 -1.33
CA PRO A 282 14.80 0.28 -0.51
C PRO A 282 14.63 -1.24 -0.58
N THR A 283 15.74 -1.98 -0.55
CA THR A 283 15.72 -3.44 -0.40
C THR A 283 15.94 -3.79 1.06
N GLU A 284 15.00 -4.49 1.68
CA GLU A 284 15.16 -4.98 3.05
C GLU A 284 15.79 -6.38 3.00
N ALA A 285 16.89 -6.58 3.74
CA ALA A 285 17.43 -7.91 4.00
C ALA A 285 16.55 -8.59 5.04
N PHE A 286 15.87 -9.68 4.67
CA PHE A 286 14.94 -10.37 5.55
C PHE A 286 15.64 -11.54 6.26
N GLU A 287 15.63 -11.54 7.60
CA GLU A 287 16.21 -12.60 8.44
C GLU A 287 15.20 -13.67 8.91
N ASN A 288 13.88 -13.46 8.74
CA ASN A 288 12.86 -14.37 9.26
C ASN A 288 11.96 -15.02 8.19
N THR A 289 11.61 -16.28 8.44
CA THR A 289 10.72 -17.11 7.62
C THR A 289 9.34 -16.49 7.42
N PHE A 290 9.00 -16.23 6.16
CA PHE A 290 7.74 -15.65 5.72
C PHE A 290 6.57 -16.62 5.93
N ILE A 291 5.65 -16.27 6.84
CA ILE A 291 4.27 -16.76 6.83
C ILE A 291 3.41 -15.49 6.81
N SER A 292 3.10 -14.97 5.62
CA SER A 292 2.13 -13.86 5.54
C SER A 292 0.74 -14.42 5.84
N PRO A 293 0.07 -13.93 6.90
CA PRO A 293 -1.32 -14.28 7.17
C PRO A 293 -2.30 -13.71 6.13
N CYS A 294 -1.84 -12.81 5.25
CA CYS A 294 -2.69 -11.98 4.38
C CYS A 294 -2.59 -12.33 2.89
N ALA A 295 -2.09 -13.52 2.55
CA ALA A 295 -1.96 -13.98 1.16
C ALA A 295 -3.32 -14.16 0.43
N GLN A 296 -4.41 -14.35 1.18
CA GLN A 296 -5.74 -14.58 0.61
C GLN A 296 -6.61 -13.33 0.72
N LEU A 297 -7.41 -13.08 -0.33
CA LEU A 297 -8.42 -12.03 -0.33
C LEU A 297 -9.42 -12.28 0.81
N MET A 298 -9.58 -11.28 1.67
CA MET A 298 -10.48 -11.36 2.81
C MET A 298 -11.88 -10.85 2.42
N PHE A 299 -12.84 -11.77 2.45
CA PHE A 299 -14.26 -11.48 2.29
C PHE A 299 -14.97 -11.70 3.62
N PHE A 300 -15.82 -10.75 3.99
CA PHE A 300 -16.72 -10.88 5.13
C PHE A 300 -18.16 -10.84 4.63
N ASP A 301 -19.07 -11.49 5.37
CA ASP A 301 -20.49 -11.20 5.18
C ASP A 301 -20.72 -9.71 5.54
N PRO A 302 -21.52 -8.96 4.77
CA PRO A 302 -21.81 -7.56 5.06
C PRO A 302 -22.29 -7.28 6.50
N ASN A 303 -22.83 -8.27 7.20
CA ASN A 303 -23.28 -8.14 8.59
C ASN A 303 -22.21 -8.50 9.63
N GLU A 304 -21.08 -9.08 9.23
CA GLU A 304 -20.01 -9.56 10.11
C GLU A 304 -18.79 -8.62 10.15
N ASP A 305 -18.57 -7.81 9.10
CA ASP A 305 -17.44 -6.86 9.07
C ASP A 305 -17.75 -5.55 9.83
N HIS A 306 -17.79 -5.64 11.15
CA HIS A 306 -18.00 -4.48 12.02
C HIS A 306 -16.85 -3.45 11.98
N TYR A 307 -15.70 -3.83 11.42
CA TYR A 307 -14.44 -3.09 11.50
C TYR A 307 -13.82 -2.71 10.15
N GLN A 308 -14.52 -3.00 9.05
CA GLN A 308 -14.11 -2.63 7.70
C GLN A 308 -12.77 -3.28 7.28
N GLN A 309 -12.58 -4.55 7.61
CA GLN A 309 -11.38 -5.34 7.34
C GLN A 309 -11.40 -6.07 5.99
N GLY A 310 -12.56 -6.14 5.34
CA GLY A 310 -12.74 -6.78 4.03
C GLY A 310 -12.15 -6.01 2.85
N GLN A 311 -11.95 -6.71 1.74
CA GLN A 311 -11.40 -6.15 0.50
C GLN A 311 -12.20 -4.94 -0.02
N GLU A 312 -13.52 -4.93 0.17
CA GLU A 312 -14.40 -3.84 -0.23
C GLU A 312 -14.14 -2.52 0.51
N PHE A 313 -13.29 -2.53 1.54
CA PHE A 313 -12.87 -1.36 2.30
C PHE A 313 -11.44 -0.89 2.00
N LEU A 314 -10.73 -1.57 1.09
CA LEU A 314 -9.41 -1.16 0.62
C LEU A 314 -9.46 0.23 -0.04
N ASP A 315 -10.41 0.40 -0.96
CA ASP A 315 -10.61 1.63 -1.74
C ASP A 315 -11.68 2.56 -1.11
N LYS A 316 -11.94 2.41 0.20
CA LYS A 316 -12.83 3.30 0.96
C LYS A 316 -12.07 4.11 2.00
N SER A 317 -12.58 5.31 2.27
CA SER A 317 -12.02 6.19 3.30
C SER A 317 -12.05 5.52 4.68
N PRO A 318 -10.90 5.33 5.35
CA PRO A 318 -10.85 4.85 6.73
C PRO A 318 -11.62 5.80 7.67
N THR A 319 -12.19 5.25 8.75
CA THR A 319 -12.95 6.07 9.71
C THR A 319 -12.08 7.16 10.34
N SER A 320 -10.80 6.90 10.55
CA SER A 320 -9.82 7.88 11.05
C SER A 320 -9.74 9.16 10.19
N ILE A 321 -9.66 9.01 8.87
CA ILE A 321 -9.59 10.14 7.92
C ILE A 321 -10.92 10.89 7.90
N THR A 322 -12.01 10.14 7.84
CA THR A 322 -13.38 10.68 7.85
C THR A 322 -13.64 11.47 9.13
N PHE A 323 -13.22 10.95 10.28
CA PHE A 323 -13.37 11.58 11.59
C PHE A 323 -12.51 12.84 11.71
N GLN A 324 -11.23 12.78 11.33
CA GLN A 324 -10.36 13.94 11.32
C GLN A 324 -10.90 15.05 10.41
N TYR A 325 -11.46 14.70 9.26
CA TYR A 325 -12.07 15.66 8.34
C TYR A 325 -13.27 16.38 8.95
N MET A 326 -14.14 15.64 9.66
CA MET A 326 -15.28 16.26 10.36
C MET A 326 -14.80 17.19 11.47
N MET A 327 -13.80 16.76 12.24
CA MET A 327 -13.17 17.57 13.27
C MET A 327 -12.56 18.84 12.66
N ALA A 328 -11.87 18.76 11.52
CA ALA A 328 -11.24 19.93 10.91
C ALA A 328 -12.25 20.94 10.32
N ARG A 329 -13.46 20.52 9.94
CA ARG A 329 -14.44 21.39 9.24
C ARG A 329 -15.40 22.16 10.13
N ASN A 330 -15.68 21.69 11.34
CA ASN A 330 -16.77 22.24 12.14
C ASN A 330 -16.23 23.06 13.34
N PRO A 331 -16.02 24.39 13.19
CA PRO A 331 -15.51 25.23 14.28
C PRO A 331 -16.44 25.30 15.49
N ASN A 332 -17.74 25.01 15.31
CA ASN A 332 -18.73 25.05 16.39
C ASN A 332 -18.75 23.75 17.23
N MET A 333 -18.12 22.69 16.76
CA MET A 333 -18.17 21.36 17.38
C MET A 333 -16.81 20.65 17.47
N SER A 334 -15.73 21.34 17.12
CA SER A 334 -14.38 20.80 17.12
C SER A 334 -13.40 21.68 17.89
N PRO A 335 -12.49 21.08 18.69
CA PRO A 335 -11.40 21.83 19.29
C PRO A 335 -10.33 22.27 18.27
N LEU A 336 -10.31 21.69 17.08
CA LEU A 336 -9.20 21.78 16.11
C LEU A 336 -9.69 22.13 14.70
N PRO A 337 -10.44 23.24 14.51
CA PRO A 337 -10.84 23.66 13.17
C PRO A 337 -9.61 23.94 12.31
N GLY A 338 -9.64 23.55 11.04
CA GLY A 338 -8.55 23.79 10.09
C GLY A 338 -7.26 22.99 10.32
N LEU A 339 -7.20 22.12 11.33
CA LEU A 339 -6.02 21.28 11.54
C LEU A 339 -5.85 20.29 10.36
N PRO A 340 -4.67 20.21 9.73
CA PRO A 340 -4.40 19.20 8.73
C PRO A 340 -4.25 17.81 9.35
N PHE A 341 -4.09 16.78 8.52
CA PHE A 341 -3.95 15.40 8.99
C PHE A 341 -2.53 15.07 9.48
N ASP A 342 -1.51 15.84 9.08
CA ASP A 342 -0.09 15.57 9.35
C ASP A 342 0.23 15.21 10.82
N PRO A 343 -0.31 15.90 11.85
CA PRO A 343 -0.02 15.56 13.25
C PRO A 343 -0.42 14.13 13.67
N TYR A 344 -1.35 13.52 12.93
CA TYR A 344 -1.85 12.17 13.18
C TYR A 344 -1.16 11.12 12.31
N ARG A 345 -0.50 11.54 11.23
CA ARG A 345 0.12 10.64 10.26
C ARG A 345 1.27 9.83 10.86
N LYS A 346 2.04 10.47 11.76
CA LYS A 346 3.14 9.84 12.52
C LYS A 346 2.73 8.60 13.34
N PHE A 347 1.43 8.40 13.53
CA PHE A 347 0.88 7.25 14.24
C PHE A 347 0.29 6.17 13.32
N GLY A 348 0.35 6.34 11.99
CA GLY A 348 -0.19 5.37 11.03
C GLY A 348 -1.70 5.44 10.82
N PHE A 349 -2.38 6.47 11.33
CA PHE A 349 -3.85 6.51 11.31
C PHE A 349 -4.45 6.48 9.90
N ALA A 350 -3.71 6.84 8.85
CA ALA A 350 -4.21 6.78 7.48
C ALA A 350 -4.33 5.35 6.95
N ILE A 351 -3.55 4.40 7.47
CA ILE A 351 -3.54 3.01 7.01
C ILE A 351 -4.39 2.07 7.87
N PHE A 352 -4.65 2.45 9.14
CA PHE A 352 -5.36 1.60 10.09
C PHE A 352 -6.84 1.36 9.81
N ASP A 353 -7.31 0.19 10.20
CA ASP A 353 -8.73 -0.18 10.19
C ASP A 353 -9.48 0.33 11.44
N ASP A 354 -10.80 0.09 11.50
CA ASP A 354 -11.61 0.59 12.60
C ASP A 354 -11.40 -0.17 13.91
N GLN A 355 -10.97 -1.45 13.85
CA GLN A 355 -10.67 -2.25 15.03
C GLN A 355 -9.48 -1.63 15.77
N ARG A 356 -8.39 -1.34 15.06
CA ARG A 356 -7.20 -0.74 15.66
C ARG A 356 -7.51 0.65 16.22
N MET A 357 -8.25 1.47 15.47
CA MET A 357 -8.66 2.78 15.98
C MET A 357 -9.55 2.69 17.24
N THR A 358 -10.36 1.63 17.36
CA THR A 358 -11.19 1.36 18.55
C THR A 358 -10.33 0.93 19.74
N ASP A 359 -9.37 0.03 19.53
CA ASP A 359 -8.45 -0.45 20.56
C ASP A 359 -7.48 0.62 21.08
N LEU A 360 -7.15 1.61 20.24
CA LEU A 360 -6.43 2.81 20.65
C LEU A 360 -7.29 3.79 21.45
N GLY A 361 -8.61 3.56 21.58
CA GLY A 361 -9.54 4.45 22.28
C GLY A 361 -9.87 5.74 21.49
N LEU A 362 -9.67 5.70 20.17
CA LEU A 362 -9.81 6.84 19.26
C LEU A 362 -11.07 6.77 18.40
N ALA A 363 -11.74 5.62 18.36
CA ALA A 363 -12.99 5.38 17.65
C ALA A 363 -13.88 4.37 18.40
N GLU A 364 -15.01 4.02 17.79
CA GLU A 364 -15.91 2.97 18.24
C GLU A 364 -16.35 2.13 17.03
N ALA A 365 -16.56 0.84 17.27
CA ALA A 365 -17.08 -0.09 16.28
C ALA A 365 -18.39 0.41 15.62
N ASN A 366 -18.69 -0.08 14.41
CA ASN A 366 -19.93 0.21 13.69
C ASN A 366 -20.18 1.70 13.39
N ARG A 367 -19.11 2.50 13.18
CA ARG A 367 -19.19 3.94 12.85
C ARG A 367 -19.93 4.80 13.88
N ARG A 368 -20.19 4.28 15.09
CA ARG A 368 -20.85 5.02 16.19
C ARG A 368 -20.00 6.17 16.72
N ALA A 369 -18.70 6.19 16.40
CA ALA A 369 -17.82 7.33 16.67
C ALA A 369 -18.39 8.67 16.14
N LEU A 370 -19.10 8.63 15.01
CA LEU A 370 -19.76 9.81 14.44
C LEU A 370 -20.94 10.31 15.29
N ALA A 371 -21.60 9.42 16.02
CA ALA A 371 -22.70 9.79 16.93
C ALA A 371 -22.19 10.37 18.26
N PHE A 372 -20.98 10.00 18.70
CA PHE A 372 -20.35 10.46 19.94
C PHE A 372 -19.12 11.32 19.70
N PHE A 373 -19.17 12.20 18.70
CA PHE A 373 -18.01 12.97 18.22
C PHE A 373 -17.29 13.76 19.32
N VAL A 374 -17.99 14.32 20.31
CA VAL A 374 -17.35 15.10 21.41
C VAL A 374 -16.37 14.26 22.21
N LYS A 375 -16.74 13.02 22.55
CA LYS A 375 -15.90 12.09 23.32
C LYS A 375 -14.62 11.78 22.56
N TYR A 376 -14.74 11.43 21.29
CA TYR A 376 -13.59 11.02 20.47
C TYR A 376 -12.77 12.22 20.00
N HIS A 377 -13.36 13.40 19.76
CA HIS A 377 -12.62 14.64 19.54
C HIS A 377 -11.65 14.92 20.69
N TYR A 378 -12.04 14.60 21.93
CA TYR A 378 -11.18 14.80 23.09
C TYR A 378 -10.02 13.81 23.11
N SER A 379 -10.27 12.53 22.81
CA SER A 379 -9.19 11.54 22.67
C SER A 379 -8.18 11.98 21.62
N TRP A 380 -8.62 12.41 20.44
CA TRP A 380 -7.76 12.92 19.37
C TRP A 380 -7.03 14.23 19.75
N PHE A 381 -7.69 15.13 20.47
CA PHE A 381 -7.07 16.36 20.97
C PHE A 381 -5.96 16.06 21.98
N SER A 382 -6.18 15.08 22.86
CA SER A 382 -5.28 14.75 23.97
C SER A 382 -3.91 14.22 23.53
N ILE A 383 -3.84 13.61 22.34
CA ILE A 383 -2.60 13.00 21.81
C ILE A 383 -1.72 14.00 21.06
N LEU A 384 -2.23 15.20 20.79
CA LEU A 384 -1.47 16.28 20.17
C LEU A 384 -0.61 17.02 21.19
N THR A 385 0.58 17.40 20.76
CA THR A 385 1.42 18.38 21.46
C THR A 385 0.80 19.77 21.45
N GLN A 386 1.28 20.66 22.32
CA GLN A 386 0.79 22.05 22.34
C GLN A 386 1.07 22.77 21.01
N GLU A 387 2.25 22.56 20.42
CA GLU A 387 2.64 23.13 19.13
C GLU A 387 1.68 22.71 18.01
N GLU A 388 1.33 21.42 17.95
CA GLU A 388 0.39 20.89 16.96
C GLU A 388 -1.02 21.46 17.15
N ARG A 389 -1.47 21.63 18.40
CA ARG A 389 -2.75 22.29 18.69
C ARG A 389 -2.73 23.76 18.23
N ASP A 390 -1.60 24.44 18.36
CA ASP A 390 -1.46 25.84 17.95
C ASP A 390 -1.44 26.04 16.43
N LEU A 391 -1.11 25.00 15.63
CA LEU A 391 -1.21 25.06 14.17
C LEU A 391 -2.64 25.39 13.68
N SER A 392 -3.66 24.92 14.40
CA SER A 392 -5.06 25.23 14.07
C SER A 392 -5.53 26.61 14.52
N ARG A 393 -4.67 27.45 15.10
CA ARG A 393 -4.95 28.88 15.34
C ARG A 393 -4.54 29.77 14.15
N LYS A 394 -3.66 29.27 13.28
CA LYS A 394 -3.04 30.04 12.19
C LYS A 394 -3.78 29.92 10.85
N ASN A 395 -4.71 28.98 10.74
CA ASN A 395 -5.59 28.73 9.60
C ASN A 395 -7.02 29.13 9.96
#